data_AF-A0A2A5M579-F1
#
_entry.id   AF-A0A2A5M579-F1
#
_cell.length_a   1.000
_cell.length_b   1.000
_cell.length_c   1.000
_cell.angle_alpha   90.00
_cell.angle_beta   90.00
_cell.angle_gamma   90.00
#
_symmetry.space_group_name_H-M   'P 1'
#
loop_
_entity.id
_entity.type
_entity.pdbx_description
1 polymer ?
#
loop_
_entity_poly.entity_id
_entity_poly.type
_entity_poly.pdbx_seq_one_letter_code
_entity_poly.pdbx_strand_id
1 'polypeptide(L)' 'MIFCLGEFEFEALNVDELEKNYEYGIRSIERINNHNALISVAKANESIKISGKTLPLSKDKNTYLDTLKQMASQNKSYAM' A
#
# COMPACT_ATOMS: atom_id res chain seq x y z
N MET A 1 -2.05 -4.57 -16.95
CA MET A 1 -2.60 -3.90 -15.74
C MET A 1 -2.43 -4.85 -14.56
N ILE A 2 -1.76 -4.42 -13.49
CA ILE A 2 -1.62 -5.22 -12.26
C ILE A 2 -2.66 -4.82 -11.22
N PHE A 3 -2.91 -3.52 -11.07
CA PHE A 3 -3.95 -2.97 -10.20
C PHE A 3 -4.26 -1.51 -10.56
N CYS A 4 -5.32 -0.96 -10.00
CA CYS A 4 -5.71 0.45 -10.17
C CYS A 4 -5.72 1.17 -8.81
N LEU A 5 -5.50 2.48 -8.85
CA LEU A 5 -5.71 3.37 -7.72
C LEU A 5 -6.57 4.54 -8.22
N GLY A 6 -7.87 4.52 -7.93
CA GLY A 6 -8.84 5.40 -8.58
C GLY A 6 -8.82 5.20 -10.10
N GLU A 7 -8.52 6.27 -10.84
CA GLU A 7 -8.42 6.25 -12.30
C GLU A 7 -7.00 5.94 -12.81
N PHE A 8 -6.03 5.75 -11.91
CA PHE A 8 -4.65 5.48 -12.30
C PHE A 8 -4.39 3.98 -12.44
N GLU A 9 -3.87 3.58 -13.60
CA GLU A 9 -3.56 2.18 -13.91
C GLU A 9 -2.07 1.87 -13.72
N PHE A 10 -1.78 0.84 -12.93
CA PHE A 10 -0.42 0.34 -12.79
C PHE A 10 -0.08 -0.65 -13.90
N GLU A 11 0.87 -0.24 -14.75
CA GLU A 11 1.35 -1.06 -15.85
C GLU A 11 2.32 -2.14 -15.36
N ALA A 12 2.14 -3.36 -15.85
CA ALA A 12 2.97 -4.49 -15.44
C ALA A 12 4.44 -4.34 -15.81
N LEU A 13 4.72 -3.55 -16.85
CA LEU A 13 6.07 -3.25 -17.30
C LEU A 13 6.84 -2.32 -16.35
N ASN A 14 6.13 -1.58 -15.48
CA ASN A 14 6.72 -0.56 -14.61
C ASN A 14 6.78 -0.99 -13.13
N VAL A 15 6.36 -2.21 -12.81
CA VAL A 15 6.25 -2.74 -11.43
C VAL A 15 7.11 -3.99 -11.30
N ASP A 16 8.07 -3.95 -10.38
CA ASP A 16 8.95 -5.08 -10.06
C ASP A 16 8.38 -5.89 -8.88
N GLU A 17 7.77 -5.23 -7.90
CA GLU A 17 7.31 -5.85 -6.67
C GLU A 17 6.02 -5.18 -6.14
N LEU A 18 5.09 -6.02 -5.67
CA LEU A 18 3.87 -5.62 -4.96
C LEU A 18 3.83 -6.35 -3.62
N GLU A 19 3.95 -5.59 -2.53
CA GLU A 19 3.93 -6.10 -1.16
C GLU A 19 2.64 -5.66 -0.47
N LYS A 20 1.97 -6.61 0.21
CA LYS A 20 0.74 -6.37 0.96
C LYS A 20 0.92 -6.78 2.42
N ASN A 21 0.89 -5.79 3.30
CA ASN A 21 1.17 -5.96 4.71
C ASN A 21 -0.09 -5.76 5.55
N TYR A 22 -0.32 -6.68 6.48
CA TYR A 22 -1.40 -6.61 7.45
C TYR A 22 -0.80 -6.50 8.84
N GLU A 23 -1.11 -5.41 9.53
CA GLU A 23 -0.72 -5.22 10.92
C GLU A 23 -1.94 -5.46 11.82
N TYR A 24 -1.88 -6.53 12.60
CA TYR A 24 -2.90 -6.83 13.60
C TYR A 24 -2.44 -6.34 14.96
N GLY A 25 -3.18 -5.39 15.55
CA GLY A 25 -2.93 -4.91 16.90
C GLY A 25 -3.42 -5.91 17.95
N ILE A 26 -2.84 -7.11 18.02
CA ILE A 26 -3.16 -8.13 19.03
C ILE A 26 -2.13 -8.05 20.15
N ARG A 27 -2.61 -7.90 21.38
CA ARG A 27 -1.78 -7.91 22.59
C ARG A 27 -2.06 -9.14 23.43
N SER A 28 -1.00 -9.78 23.91
CA SER A 28 -1.07 -10.84 24.92
C SER A 28 -1.04 -10.23 26.32
N ILE A 29 -1.96 -10.64 27.19
CA ILE A 29 -2.04 -10.25 28.59
C ILE A 29 -1.90 -11.49 29.47
N GLU A 30 -0.92 -11.46 30.37
CA GLU A 30 -0.71 -12.53 31.34
C GLU A 30 -1.81 -12.57 32.40
N ARG A 31 -2.18 -13.77 32.84
CA ARG A 31 -3.20 -13.99 33.86
C ARG A 31 -2.64 -14.92 34.93
N ILE A 32 -2.90 -14.61 36.19
CA ILE A 32 -2.44 -15.43 37.32
C ILE A 32 -3.05 -16.83 37.21
N ASN A 33 -2.20 -17.87 37.21
CA ASN A 33 -2.56 -19.28 37.13
C ASN A 33 -3.46 -19.65 35.93
N ASN A 34 -3.31 -18.95 34.80
CA ASN A 34 -4.11 -19.22 33.61
C ASN A 34 -3.31 -18.93 32.32
N HIS A 35 -3.83 -19.37 31.18
CA HIS A 35 -3.29 -19.01 29.89
C HIS A 35 -3.43 -17.51 29.61
N ASN A 36 -2.50 -16.99 28.82
CA ASN A 36 -2.53 -15.60 28.38
C ASN A 36 -3.79 -15.33 27.57
N ALA A 37 -4.41 -14.17 27.81
CA ALA A 37 -5.51 -13.68 27.00
C ALA A 37 -4.97 -12.88 25.81
N LEU A 38 -5.49 -13.14 24.61
CA LEU A 38 -5.21 -12.33 23.42
C LEU A 38 -6.33 -11.32 23.24
N ILE A 39 -5.98 -10.04 23.17
CA ILE A 39 -6.94 -8.95 23.03
C ILE A 39 -6.59 -8.12 21.80
N SER A 40 -7.60 -7.84 20.96
CA SER A 40 -7.47 -6.89 19.88
C SER A 40 -7.52 -5.47 20.44
N VAL A 41 -6.39 -4.76 20.39
CA VAL A 41 -6.24 -3.39 20.91
C VAL A 41 -6.33 -2.34 19.81
N ALA A 42 -6.20 -2.73 18.54
CA ALA A 42 -6.36 -1.84 17.40
C ALA A 42 -7.03 -2.56 16.23
N LYS A 43 -7.76 -1.79 15.42
CA LYS A 43 -8.28 -2.28 14.13
C LYS A 43 -7.11 -2.60 13.22
N ALA A 44 -7.19 -3.72 12.50
CA ALA A 44 -6.13 -4.13 11.58
C ALA A 44 -5.86 -3.02 10.56
N ASN A 45 -4.58 -2.73 10.34
CA ASN A 45 -4.16 -1.83 9.29
C ASN A 45 -3.66 -2.66 8.10
N GLU A 46 -4.02 -2.24 6.90
CA GLU A 46 -3.60 -2.87 5.66
C GLU A 46 -2.82 -1.82 4.86
N SER A 47 -1.61 -2.17 4.45
CA SER A 47 -0.77 -1.31 3.63
C SER A 47 -0.29 -2.05 2.40
N ILE A 48 -0.23 -1.33 1.28
CA ILE A 48 0.26 -1.84 0.02
C ILE A 48 1.44 -0.99 -0.41
N LYS A 49 2.54 -1.65 -0.72
CA LYS A 49 3.78 -1.02 -1.19
C LYS A 49 4.10 -1.56 -2.57
N ILE A 50 4.33 -0.64 -3.50
CA ILE A 50 4.66 -0.96 -4.88
C ILE A 50 6.05 -0.41 -5.17
N SER A 51 6.91 -1.26 -5.71
CA SER A 51 8.26 -0.88 -6.14
C SER A 51 8.44 -1.25 -7.61
N GLY A 52 9.17 -0.43 -8.35
CA GLY A 52 9.37 -0.63 -9.77
C GLY A 52 10.14 0.52 -10.40
N LYS A 53 10.23 0.51 -11.72
CA LYS A 53 10.96 1.51 -12.50
C LYS A 53 10.14 1.89 -13.72
N THR A 54 10.03 3.18 -13.97
CA THR A 54 9.52 3.69 -15.24
C THR A 54 10.71 3.93 -16.16
N LEU A 55 10.67 3.41 -17.39
CA LEU A 55 11.62 3.84 -18.42
C LEU A 55 11.16 5.20 -18.96
N PRO A 56 11.92 6.29 -18.78
CA PRO A 56 11.65 7.51 -19.51
C PRO A 56 12.02 7.23 -20.97
N LEU A 57 11.04 6.81 -21.78
CA LEU A 57 11.21 6.85 -23.23
C LEU A 57 11.59 8.29 -23.56
N SER A 58 12.70 8.48 -24.27
CA SER A 58 13.43 9.74 -24.45
C SER A 58 12.64 10.90 -25.08
N LYS A 59 11.34 10.71 -25.33
CA LYS A 59 10.37 11.70 -25.82
C LYS A 59 9.15 11.88 -24.90
N ASP A 60 8.86 10.93 -24.02
CA ASP A 60 7.81 11.03 -23.01
C ASP A 60 8.42 11.57 -21.73
N LYS A 61 8.10 12.84 -21.44
CA LYS A 61 8.27 13.41 -20.10
C LYS A 61 7.64 12.43 -19.10
N ASN A 62 8.19 12.27 -17.90
CA ASN A 62 7.75 11.34 -16.84
C ASN A 62 6.32 11.64 -16.28
N THR A 63 5.34 11.86 -17.15
CA THR A 63 3.94 12.16 -16.86
C THR A 63 3.32 11.08 -15.99
N TYR A 64 3.74 9.83 -16.16
CA TYR A 64 3.30 8.69 -15.35
C TYR A 64 3.53 8.91 -13.84
N LEU A 65 4.76 9.28 -13.45
CA LEU A 65 5.08 9.57 -12.04
C LEU A 65 4.51 10.92 -11.58
N ASP A 66 4.36 11.87 -12.49
CA ASP A 66 3.79 13.19 -12.17
C ASP A 66 2.31 13.09 -11.80
N THR A 67 1.53 12.22 -12.46
CA THR A 67 0.15 11.93 -12.07
C THR A 67 0.05 11.36 -10.65
N LEU A 68 0.90 10.39 -10.30
CA LEU A 68 0.95 9.84 -8.94
C LEU A 68 1.32 10.88 -7.89
N LYS A 69 2.27 11.77 -8.19
CA LYS A 69 2.63 12.90 -7.31
C LYS A 69 1.46 13.86 -7.13
N GLN A 70 0.75 14.19 -8.21
CA GLN A 70 -0.42 15.04 -8.15
C GLN A 70 -1.52 14.42 -7.29
N MET A 71 -1.82 13.13 -7.48
CA MET A 71 -2.80 12.42 -6.65
C MET A 71 -2.42 12.43 -5.17
N ALA A 72 -1.16 12.15 -4.84
CA ALA A 72 -0.67 12.21 -3.46
C ALA A 72 -0.82 13.61 -2.84
N SER A 73 -0.57 14.66 -3.62
CA SER A 73 -0.68 16.05 -3.14
C SER A 73 -2.12 16.49 -2.81
N GLN A 74 -3.14 15.78 -3.31
CA GLN A 74 -4.54 16.11 -3.04
C GLN A 74 -5.00 15.70 -1.64
N ASN A 75 -4.23 14.88 -0.91
CA ASN A 75 -4.59 14.35 0.42
C ASN A 75 -5.98 13.69 0.45
N LYS A 76 -6.33 12.99 -0.63
CA LYS A 76 -7.59 12.27 -0.78
C LYS A 76 -7.36 10.78 -0.76
N SER A 77 -8.33 10.05 -0.22
CA SER A 77 -8.39 8.60 -0.35
C SER A 77 -8.85 8.24 -1.77
N TYR A 78 -8.19 7.25 -2.35
CA TYR A 78 -8.57 6.66 -3.62
C TYR A 78 -9.00 5.21 -3.37
N ALA A 79 -10.07 4.78 -4.03
CA ALA A 79 -10.43 3.37 -4.02
C ALA A 79 -9.38 2.57 -4.79
N MET A 80 -9.08 1.37 -4.30
CA MET A 80 -8.39 0.35 -5.09
C MET A 80 -9.38 -0.47 -5.89
#